data_AF-A0A8S0PB44-F1
#
_entry.id   AF-A0A8S0PB44-F1
#
_cell.length_a   1.000
_cell.length_b   1.000
_cell.length_c   1.000
_cell.angle_alpha   90.00
_cell.angle_beta   90.00
_cell.angle_gamma   90.00
#
_symmetry.space_group_name_H-M   'P 1'
#
loop_
_entity.id
_entity.type
_entity.pdbx_description
1 polymer ?
#
loop_
_entity_poly.entity_id
_entity_poly.type
_entity_poly.pdbx_seq_one_letter_code
_entity_poly.pdbx_strand_id
1 'polypeptide(L)'
;MATDLAVILPRVLIVSRRSVRKNKFVDFVGEYHLDLIVSYGAVPVIVPRVTGVHMLLDSFEPIHGVLLCEGEDIDPSLYEAETSNLSAEEMEEIRRLHASDTAIDKEKDTIEMRLAKLCLERNIPYLGICRGSQVLNVACGGTLYQDIGKELTNKLPLNERVVHMDYDNYDGHRHPVKVVENTPLDQWFKDSLEDEKMEILVNSYHHQGVKRLAQRFVPMAFASDGLIEGFYDPDAYNPEEGKFIMGLQFHPERMRKPDSDEFDYPGCPFAYKEFAKAVIAYQKKLNGLTNVKKSLKLDQEMEKKRKIIVRSFSLARNIYEHGINSSKESELEVGAEFLEVLLELYLYRISNLF
;
A
#
# COMPACT_ATOMS: atom_id res chain seq x y z
N MET A 1 28.52 20.59 -4.19
CA MET A 1 27.10 20.57 -4.60
C MET A 1 26.40 19.58 -3.68
N ALA A 2 25.47 20.04 -2.86
CA ALA A 2 24.75 19.16 -1.93
C ALA A 2 24.04 18.07 -2.75
N THR A 3 24.40 16.82 -2.51
CA THR A 3 23.75 15.67 -3.14
C THR A 3 22.30 15.65 -2.69
N ASP A 4 21.39 15.86 -3.64
CA ASP A 4 19.96 15.81 -3.40
C ASP A 4 19.58 14.40 -2.91
N LEU A 5 19.15 14.31 -1.65
CA LEU A 5 18.72 13.06 -1.03
C LEU A 5 17.57 12.40 -1.79
N ALA A 6 16.78 13.18 -2.54
CA ALA A 6 15.71 12.68 -3.39
C ALA A 6 16.22 11.80 -4.56
N VAL A 7 17.50 11.92 -4.93
CA VAL A 7 18.16 11.09 -5.96
C VAL A 7 18.69 9.77 -5.37
N ILE A 8 18.94 9.75 -4.07
CA ILE A 8 19.64 8.65 -3.39
C ILE A 8 18.67 7.60 -2.84
N LEU A 9 17.51 8.01 -2.32
CA LEU A 9 16.57 7.10 -1.65
C LEU A 9 15.38 6.73 -2.54
N PRO A 10 14.94 5.45 -2.55
CA PRO A 10 13.76 5.03 -3.30
C PRO A 10 12.51 5.66 -2.68
N ARG A 11 11.70 6.33 -3.50
CA ARG A 11 10.51 7.11 -3.05
C ARG A 11 9.24 6.38 -3.45
N VAL A 12 8.38 6.14 -2.47
CA VAL A 12 7.05 5.55 -2.67
C VAL A 12 6.01 6.62 -2.42
N LEU A 13 5.23 6.98 -3.43
CA LEU A 13 4.08 7.85 -3.24
C LEU A 13 2.94 7.07 -2.61
N ILE A 14 2.30 7.66 -1.61
CA ILE A 14 1.17 7.07 -0.90
C ILE A 14 0.06 8.10 -0.83
N VAL A 15 -1.08 7.84 -1.46
CA VAL A 15 -2.20 8.78 -1.42
C VAL A 15 -2.86 8.72 -0.05
N SER A 16 -3.01 9.90 0.55
CA SER A 16 -3.63 10.03 1.87
C SER A 16 -5.12 9.66 1.86
N ARG A 17 -5.61 9.25 3.02
CA ARG A 17 -7.02 9.25 3.39
C ARG A 17 -7.36 10.54 4.12
N ARG A 18 -8.65 10.84 4.26
CA ARG A 18 -9.13 12.03 4.95
C ARG A 18 -10.04 11.65 6.11
N SER A 19 -9.85 12.30 7.24
CA SER A 19 -10.76 12.22 8.38
C SER A 19 -11.12 13.63 8.85
N VAL A 20 -12.25 13.75 9.57
CA VAL A 20 -12.68 15.00 10.18
C VAL A 20 -12.31 14.98 11.66
N ARG A 21 -11.41 15.88 12.07
CA ARG A 21 -11.04 16.09 13.47
C ARG A 21 -11.33 17.52 13.87
N LYS A 22 -12.20 17.73 14.87
CA LYS A 22 -12.63 19.06 15.34
C LYS A 22 -13.13 19.95 14.19
N ASN A 23 -13.99 19.39 13.33
CA ASN A 23 -14.56 20.04 12.13
C ASN A 23 -13.52 20.54 11.12
N LYS A 24 -12.32 19.93 11.10
CA LYS A 24 -11.27 20.20 10.12
C LYS A 24 -10.84 18.90 9.46
N PHE A 25 -10.58 18.96 8.17
CA PHE A 25 -10.01 17.83 7.45
C PHE A 25 -8.56 17.61 7.86
N VAL A 26 -8.22 16.34 8.07
CA VAL A 26 -6.87 15.88 8.35
C VAL A 26 -6.57 14.76 7.36
N ASP A 27 -5.52 14.95 6.58
CA ASP A 27 -5.00 13.91 5.68
C ASP A 27 -4.07 12.99 6.48
N PHE A 28 -4.23 11.68 6.33
CA PHE A 28 -3.47 10.66 7.06
C PHE A 28 -3.26 9.40 6.21
N VAL A 29 -2.37 8.52 6.64
CA VAL A 29 -2.20 7.16 6.09
C VAL A 29 -2.32 6.18 7.26
N GLY A 30 -2.89 4.99 7.01
CA GLY A 30 -2.99 3.94 8.03
C GLY A 30 -1.63 3.57 8.61
N GLU A 31 -1.63 3.22 9.89
CA GLU A 31 -0.44 3.05 10.74
C GLU A 31 0.65 2.17 10.10
N TYR A 32 0.30 0.95 9.68
CA TYR A 32 1.29 -0.04 9.26
C TYR A 32 1.92 0.21 7.89
N HIS A 33 1.24 0.92 6.98
CA HIS A 33 1.72 1.13 5.61
C HIS A 33 3.07 1.87 5.60
N LEU A 34 3.14 2.97 6.33
CA LEU A 34 4.34 3.81 6.38
C LEU A 34 5.52 3.05 7.02
N ASP A 35 5.25 2.35 8.12
CA ASP A 35 6.26 1.59 8.86
C ASP A 35 6.83 0.45 8.01
N LEU A 36 5.98 -0.29 7.27
CA LEU A 36 6.44 -1.36 6.40
C LEU A 36 7.31 -0.83 5.26
N ILE A 37 6.90 0.27 4.61
CA ILE A 37 7.70 0.91 3.54
C ILE A 37 9.08 1.34 4.06
N VAL A 38 9.14 1.98 5.24
CA VAL A 38 10.40 2.37 5.88
C VAL A 38 11.23 1.15 6.25
N SER A 39 10.63 0.13 6.85
CA SER A 39 11.31 -1.07 7.33
C SER A 39 11.97 -1.87 6.20
N TYR A 40 11.40 -1.82 4.99
CA TYR A 40 11.95 -2.47 3.80
C TYR A 40 12.84 -1.56 2.94
N GLY A 41 13.17 -0.37 3.44
CA GLY A 41 14.25 0.46 2.91
C GLY A 41 13.84 1.46 1.83
N ALA A 42 12.57 1.86 1.79
CA ALA A 42 12.06 2.93 0.94
C ALA A 42 11.53 4.12 1.77
N VAL A 43 11.37 5.27 1.13
CA VAL A 43 10.89 6.52 1.76
C VAL A 43 9.44 6.75 1.35
N PRO A 44 8.49 6.72 2.31
CA PRO A 44 7.11 7.07 2.02
C PRO A 44 6.97 8.58 1.81
N VAL A 45 6.23 8.98 0.79
CA VAL A 45 5.88 10.37 0.48
C VAL A 45 4.36 10.47 0.38
N ILE A 46 3.75 11.14 1.34
CA ILE A 46 2.29 11.28 1.39
C ILE A 46 1.85 12.29 0.32
N VAL A 47 0.91 11.88 -0.52
CA VAL A 47 0.24 12.72 -1.51
C VAL A 47 -1.10 13.19 -0.92
N PRO A 48 -1.28 14.51 -0.70
CA PRO A 48 -2.49 15.05 -0.08
C PRO A 48 -3.69 15.02 -1.02
N ARG A 49 -4.90 14.83 -0.48
CA ARG A 49 -6.18 14.80 -1.21
C ARG A 49 -6.72 16.22 -1.46
N VAL A 50 -5.95 17.11 -2.07
CA VAL A 50 -6.39 18.50 -2.30
C VAL A 50 -6.57 18.79 -3.79
N THR A 51 -7.57 19.62 -4.09
CA THR A 51 -7.91 20.02 -5.47
C THR A 51 -6.68 20.51 -6.21
N GLY A 52 -6.48 19.98 -7.42
CA GLY A 52 -5.37 20.33 -8.30
C GLY A 52 -4.10 19.49 -8.12
N VAL A 53 -3.97 18.67 -7.06
CA VAL A 53 -2.77 17.79 -6.88
C VAL A 53 -2.58 16.83 -8.05
N HIS A 54 -3.67 16.34 -8.65
CA HIS A 54 -3.61 15.49 -9.84
C HIS A 54 -2.88 16.16 -11.03
N MET A 55 -2.88 17.50 -11.11
CA MET A 55 -2.14 18.28 -12.12
C MET A 55 -0.67 18.49 -11.76
N LEU A 56 -0.32 18.32 -10.48
CA LEU A 56 1.00 18.57 -9.93
C LEU A 56 1.78 17.29 -9.66
N LEU A 57 1.28 16.12 -10.08
CA LEU A 57 1.93 14.83 -9.84
C LEU A 57 3.36 14.76 -10.39
N ASP A 58 3.65 15.44 -11.49
CA ASP A 58 5.01 15.54 -12.05
C ASP A 58 5.99 16.26 -11.09
N SER A 59 5.49 17.08 -10.17
CA SER A 59 6.32 17.73 -9.13
C SER A 59 6.78 16.76 -8.04
N PHE A 60 6.22 15.55 -7.98
CA PHE A 60 6.64 14.51 -7.05
C PHE A 60 7.81 13.67 -7.58
N GLU A 61 8.25 13.86 -8.82
CA GLU A 61 9.39 13.15 -9.40
C GLU A 61 10.70 13.33 -8.59
N PRO A 62 11.62 12.35 -8.59
CA PRO A 62 11.47 11.01 -9.16
C PRO A 62 10.48 10.13 -8.37
N ILE A 63 9.59 9.43 -9.09
CA ILE A 63 8.64 8.45 -8.53
C ILE A 63 9.18 7.03 -8.76
N HIS A 64 9.51 6.32 -7.68
CA HIS A 64 10.09 4.97 -7.76
C HIS A 64 9.08 3.86 -7.46
N GLY A 65 7.98 4.20 -6.81
CA GLY A 65 6.88 3.29 -6.50
C GLY A 65 5.62 4.07 -6.12
N VAL A 66 4.47 3.41 -6.24
CA VAL A 66 3.19 3.91 -5.78
C VAL A 66 2.51 2.83 -4.95
N LEU A 67 2.07 3.20 -3.75
CA LEU A 67 1.21 2.38 -2.91
C LEU A 67 -0.13 3.10 -2.77
N LEU A 68 -1.20 2.48 -3.28
CA LEU A 68 -2.56 2.96 -3.07
C LEU A 68 -3.23 2.09 -2.00
N CYS A 69 -3.62 2.73 -0.91
CA CYS A 69 -4.19 2.10 0.28
C CYS A 69 -5.73 2.06 0.20
N GLU A 70 -6.36 1.75 1.33
CA GLU A 70 -7.81 1.70 1.45
C GLU A 70 -8.52 3.07 1.43
N GLY A 71 -9.84 3.03 1.32
CA GLY A 71 -10.71 4.18 1.54
C GLY A 71 -12.11 3.97 0.98
N GLU A 72 -12.74 5.11 0.71
CA GLU A 72 -14.14 5.27 0.28
C GLU A 72 -14.39 4.78 -1.15
N ASP A 73 -15.63 4.46 -1.50
CA ASP A 73 -16.01 3.90 -2.80
C ASP A 73 -15.51 4.74 -3.99
N ILE A 74 -15.18 4.04 -5.07
CA ILE A 74 -14.81 4.66 -6.36
C ILE A 74 -16.09 5.12 -7.07
N ASP A 75 -16.09 6.31 -7.67
CA ASP A 75 -17.22 6.81 -8.45
C ASP A 75 -17.63 5.79 -9.53
N PRO A 76 -18.86 5.23 -9.49
CA PRO A 76 -19.30 4.22 -10.45
C PRO A 76 -19.22 4.68 -11.92
N SER A 77 -19.29 5.99 -12.18
CA SER A 77 -19.15 6.53 -13.54
C SER A 77 -17.77 6.25 -14.18
N LEU A 78 -16.78 5.82 -13.40
CA LEU A 78 -15.46 5.45 -13.87
C LEU A 78 -15.38 4.02 -14.44
N TYR A 79 -16.33 3.14 -14.11
CA TYR A 79 -16.29 1.73 -14.50
C TYR A 79 -17.63 1.13 -14.95
N GLU A 80 -18.73 1.84 -14.77
CA GLU A 80 -20.03 1.48 -15.32
C GLU A 80 -20.38 2.38 -16.52
N ALA A 81 -20.58 1.75 -17.68
CA ALA A 81 -21.11 2.42 -18.88
C ALA A 81 -22.65 2.31 -18.98
N GLU A 82 -23.28 1.41 -18.19
CA GLU A 82 -24.72 1.14 -18.18
C GLU A 82 -25.28 1.25 -16.76
N THR A 83 -26.59 1.50 -16.64
CA THR A 83 -27.31 1.63 -15.36
C THR A 83 -27.04 0.45 -14.43
N SER A 84 -26.68 0.74 -13.19
CA SER A 84 -26.59 -0.23 -12.09
C SER A 84 -27.77 -1.19 -12.10
N ASN A 85 -27.49 -2.49 -11.90
CA ASN A 85 -28.53 -3.51 -11.77
C ASN A 85 -29.26 -3.42 -10.41
N LEU A 86 -28.83 -2.51 -9.53
CA LEU A 86 -29.43 -2.27 -8.22
C LEU A 86 -30.59 -1.28 -8.37
N SER A 87 -31.72 -1.60 -7.72
CA SER A 87 -32.85 -0.69 -7.61
C SER A 87 -32.48 0.55 -6.77
N ALA A 88 -33.25 1.63 -6.93
CA ALA A 88 -33.05 2.83 -6.12
C ALA A 88 -33.17 2.56 -4.60
N GLU A 89 -34.01 1.59 -4.23
CA GLU A 89 -34.21 1.16 -2.85
C GLU A 89 -32.98 0.42 -2.31
N GLU A 90 -32.40 -0.50 -3.09
CA GLU A 90 -31.16 -1.20 -2.73
C GLU A 90 -29.99 -0.23 -2.62
N MET A 91 -29.86 0.72 -3.55
CA MET A 91 -28.82 1.76 -3.49
C MET A 91 -28.93 2.64 -2.24
N GLU A 92 -30.15 2.97 -1.83
CA GLU A 92 -30.37 3.73 -0.60
C GLU A 92 -30.09 2.89 0.65
N GLU A 93 -30.38 1.59 0.63
CA GLU A 93 -30.01 0.67 1.70
C GLU A 93 -28.49 0.56 1.86
N ILE A 94 -27.76 0.41 0.75
CA ILE A 94 -26.28 0.36 0.72
C ILE A 94 -25.71 1.64 1.31
N ARG A 95 -26.20 2.82 0.90
CA ARG A 95 -25.76 4.12 1.45
C ARG A 95 -26.00 4.26 2.94
N ARG A 96 -27.12 3.72 3.45
CA ARG A 96 -27.40 3.74 4.89
C ARG A 96 -26.53 2.76 5.67
N LEU A 97 -26.31 1.56 5.12
CA LEU A 97 -25.51 0.52 5.77
C LEU A 97 -24.03 0.89 5.80
N HIS A 98 -23.51 1.41 4.67
CA HIS A 98 -22.11 1.75 4.44
C HIS A 98 -21.91 3.28 4.40
N ALA A 99 -22.52 4.00 5.33
CA ALA A 99 -22.53 5.46 5.35
C ALA A 99 -21.13 6.10 5.49
N SER A 100 -20.16 5.36 6.05
CA SER A 100 -18.76 5.77 6.16
C SER A 100 -17.98 5.64 4.85
N ASP A 101 -18.42 4.78 3.94
CA ASP A 101 -17.62 4.29 2.81
C ASP A 101 -18.20 4.73 1.46
N THR A 102 -19.53 4.85 1.35
CA THR A 102 -20.25 5.24 0.12
C THR A 102 -20.09 6.70 -0.30
N ALA A 103 -19.32 7.50 0.45
CA ALA A 103 -19.03 8.88 0.14
C ALA A 103 -17.98 9.00 -0.98
N ILE A 104 -18.42 9.32 -2.19
CA ILE A 104 -17.53 9.47 -3.34
C ILE A 104 -16.59 10.68 -3.18
N ASP A 105 -15.28 10.41 -3.18
CA ASP A 105 -14.24 11.45 -3.28
C ASP A 105 -13.64 11.51 -4.68
N LYS A 106 -14.18 12.43 -5.49
CA LYS A 106 -13.73 12.69 -6.87
C LYS A 106 -12.28 13.16 -6.97
N GLU A 107 -11.77 13.89 -5.98
CA GLU A 107 -10.37 14.34 -5.99
C GLU A 107 -9.43 13.17 -5.77
N LYS A 108 -9.76 12.30 -4.81
CA LYS A 108 -9.01 11.05 -4.57
C LYS A 108 -9.05 10.15 -5.79
N ASP A 109 -10.23 9.91 -6.36
CA ASP A 109 -10.39 9.12 -7.59
C ASP A 109 -9.53 9.67 -8.72
N THR A 110 -9.54 10.99 -8.93
CA THR A 110 -8.77 11.63 -10.01
C THR A 110 -7.26 11.48 -9.79
N ILE A 111 -6.76 11.71 -8.57
CA ILE A 111 -5.35 11.57 -8.21
C ILE A 111 -4.89 10.12 -8.41
N GLU A 112 -5.65 9.18 -7.87
CA GLU A 112 -5.29 7.76 -7.87
C GLU A 112 -5.40 7.12 -9.24
N MET A 113 -6.44 7.43 -10.01
CA MET A 113 -6.56 6.97 -11.40
C MET A 113 -5.42 7.52 -12.26
N ARG A 114 -4.97 8.76 -12.02
CA ARG A 114 -3.82 9.32 -12.73
C ARG A 114 -2.52 8.64 -12.35
N LEU A 115 -2.30 8.35 -11.06
CA LEU A 115 -1.13 7.61 -10.58
C LEU A 115 -1.12 6.16 -11.10
N ALA A 116 -2.25 5.46 -11.07
CA ALA A 116 -2.36 4.10 -11.60
C ALA A 116 -2.02 4.06 -13.09
N LYS A 117 -2.56 4.99 -13.90
CA LYS A 117 -2.20 5.12 -15.33
C LYS A 117 -0.71 5.40 -15.52
N LEU A 118 -0.13 6.30 -14.73
CA LEU A 118 1.31 6.60 -14.78
C LEU A 118 2.16 5.35 -14.50
N CYS A 119 1.77 4.55 -13.51
CA CYS A 119 2.44 3.29 -13.19
C CYS A 119 2.35 2.28 -14.33
N LEU A 120 1.18 2.13 -14.93
CA LEU A 120 0.95 1.22 -16.06
C LEU A 120 1.72 1.63 -17.32
N GLU A 121 1.83 2.93 -17.59
CA GLU A 121 2.54 3.49 -18.75
C GLU A 121 4.06 3.37 -18.60
N ARG A 122 4.59 3.60 -17.39
CA ARG A 122 6.04 3.68 -17.13
C ARG A 122 6.61 2.45 -16.44
N ASN A 123 5.79 1.42 -16.22
CA ASN A 123 6.10 0.24 -15.42
C ASN A 123 6.69 0.61 -14.04
N ILE A 124 6.17 1.67 -13.41
CA ILE A 124 6.56 2.03 -12.04
C ILE A 124 5.93 0.97 -11.12
N PRO A 125 6.70 0.38 -10.18
CA PRO A 125 6.16 -0.51 -9.17
C PRO A 125 4.89 0.05 -8.51
N TYR A 126 3.84 -0.76 -8.47
CA TYR A 126 2.52 -0.45 -7.95
C TYR A 126 2.03 -1.57 -7.03
N LEU A 127 1.65 -1.20 -5.81
CA LEU A 127 0.92 -2.06 -4.89
C LEU A 127 -0.42 -1.41 -4.55
N GLY A 128 -1.52 -2.09 -4.86
CA GLY A 128 -2.87 -1.67 -4.47
C GLY A 128 -3.41 -2.55 -3.36
N ILE A 129 -3.83 -1.96 -2.23
CA ILE A 129 -4.45 -2.66 -1.10
C ILE A 129 -5.91 -2.23 -0.96
N CYS A 130 -6.83 -3.20 -0.83
CA CYS A 130 -8.26 -2.99 -0.77
C CYS A 130 -8.74 -2.10 -1.93
N ARG A 131 -9.17 -0.87 -1.65
CA ARG A 131 -9.54 0.13 -2.66
C ARG A 131 -8.45 0.35 -3.71
N GLY A 132 -7.17 0.35 -3.33
CA GLY A 132 -6.06 0.49 -4.28
C GLY A 132 -6.02 -0.64 -5.32
N SER A 133 -6.44 -1.86 -4.95
CA SER A 133 -6.58 -2.95 -5.94
C SER A 133 -7.71 -2.65 -6.92
N GLN A 134 -8.83 -2.12 -6.43
CA GLN A 134 -10.00 -1.77 -7.24
C GLN A 134 -9.68 -0.65 -8.24
N VAL A 135 -8.95 0.39 -7.81
CA VAL A 135 -8.45 1.47 -8.69
C VAL A 135 -7.62 0.90 -9.82
N LEU A 136 -6.70 -0.02 -9.53
CA LEU A 136 -5.85 -0.65 -10.56
C LEU A 136 -6.69 -1.40 -11.59
N ASN A 137 -7.69 -2.17 -11.13
CA ASN A 137 -8.61 -2.88 -12.01
C ASN A 137 -9.39 -1.93 -12.92
N VAL A 138 -9.99 -0.88 -12.35
CA VAL A 138 -10.75 0.14 -13.08
C VAL A 138 -9.87 0.90 -14.07
N ALA A 139 -8.63 1.25 -13.70
CA ALA A 139 -7.68 1.92 -14.58
C ALA A 139 -7.33 1.10 -15.84
N CYS A 140 -7.44 -0.22 -15.78
CA CYS A 140 -7.28 -1.12 -16.93
C CYS A 140 -8.60 -1.55 -17.59
N GLY A 141 -9.70 -0.88 -17.27
CA GLY A 141 -11.02 -1.14 -17.87
C GLY A 141 -11.74 -2.35 -17.31
N GLY A 142 -11.40 -2.80 -16.10
CA GLY A 142 -12.22 -3.72 -15.30
C GLY A 142 -13.43 -3.01 -14.67
N THR A 143 -14.29 -3.76 -13.98
CA THR A 143 -15.46 -3.24 -13.27
C THR A 143 -15.53 -3.77 -11.84
N LEU A 144 -16.32 -3.11 -10.99
CA LEU A 144 -16.55 -3.49 -9.59
C LEU A 144 -18.00 -3.89 -9.36
N TYR A 145 -18.23 -4.65 -8.29
CA TYR A 145 -19.52 -4.72 -7.63
C TYR A 145 -19.67 -3.46 -6.78
N GLN A 146 -20.80 -2.76 -6.89
CA GLN A 146 -21.15 -1.65 -6.00
C GLN A 146 -21.51 -2.15 -4.61
N ASP A 147 -22.05 -3.37 -4.53
CA ASP A 147 -22.21 -4.09 -3.27
C ASP A 147 -22.10 -5.61 -3.50
N ILE A 148 -21.07 -6.22 -2.93
CA ILE A 148 -20.80 -7.67 -3.04
C ILE A 148 -21.98 -8.47 -2.48
N GLY A 149 -22.55 -8.04 -1.36
CA GLY A 149 -23.67 -8.73 -0.71
C GLY A 149 -24.87 -8.84 -1.64
N LYS A 150 -25.36 -7.71 -2.15
CA LYS A 150 -26.55 -7.62 -3.01
C LYS A 150 -26.31 -8.20 -4.40
N GLU A 151 -25.12 -7.99 -4.99
CA GLU A 151 -24.88 -8.35 -6.38
C GLU A 151 -24.31 -9.77 -6.58
N LEU A 152 -23.55 -10.29 -5.62
CA LEU A 152 -22.86 -11.58 -5.70
C LEU A 152 -23.33 -12.54 -4.61
N THR A 153 -22.96 -12.30 -3.35
CA THR A 153 -23.04 -13.29 -2.28
C THR A 153 -24.48 -13.73 -1.99
N ASN A 154 -25.45 -12.81 -1.95
CA ASN A 154 -26.84 -13.14 -1.62
C ASN A 154 -27.53 -14.00 -2.70
N LYS A 155 -26.95 -14.08 -3.91
CA LYS A 155 -27.47 -14.90 -5.01
C LYS A 155 -26.97 -16.34 -4.94
N LEU A 156 -26.00 -16.65 -4.06
CA LEU A 156 -25.43 -17.98 -3.89
C LEU A 156 -26.14 -18.79 -2.80
N PRO A 157 -26.01 -20.14 -2.85
CA PRO A 157 -26.39 -21.03 -1.76
C PRO A 157 -25.77 -20.62 -0.43
N LEU A 158 -26.48 -20.85 0.69
CA LEU A 158 -26.06 -20.43 2.04
C LEU A 158 -24.64 -20.91 2.43
N ASN A 159 -24.23 -22.09 1.98
CA ASN A 159 -22.93 -22.69 2.26
C ASN A 159 -21.77 -22.08 1.47
N GLU A 160 -22.05 -21.24 0.48
CA GLU A 160 -21.05 -20.54 -0.35
C GLU A 160 -20.99 -19.04 -0.04
N ARG A 161 -21.84 -18.55 0.88
CA ARG A 161 -21.88 -17.12 1.22
C ARG A 161 -20.70 -16.72 2.10
N VAL A 162 -20.10 -15.59 1.78
CA VAL A 162 -19.02 -14.97 2.54
C VAL A 162 -19.46 -13.60 3.04
N VAL A 163 -19.21 -13.33 4.32
CA VAL A 163 -19.35 -11.97 4.87
C VAL A 163 -18.04 -11.25 4.60
N HIS A 164 -18.06 -10.17 3.81
CA HIS A 164 -16.86 -9.39 3.45
C HIS A 164 -16.69 -8.10 4.27
N MET A 165 -17.68 -7.78 5.10
CA MET A 165 -17.63 -6.64 5.99
C MET A 165 -18.46 -6.92 7.23
N ASP A 166 -17.81 -6.89 8.39
CA ASP A 166 -18.43 -7.04 9.70
C ASP A 166 -18.10 -5.80 10.54
N TYR A 167 -19.12 -4.96 10.78
CA TYR A 167 -18.97 -3.73 11.56
C TYR A 167 -18.79 -3.99 13.06
N ASP A 168 -19.27 -5.13 13.57
CA ASP A 168 -19.17 -5.51 14.97
C ASP A 168 -17.81 -6.17 15.29
N ASN A 169 -17.13 -6.70 14.27
CA ASN A 169 -15.84 -7.38 14.38
C ASN A 169 -14.79 -6.85 13.38
N TYR A 170 -14.63 -5.53 13.32
CA TYR A 170 -13.79 -4.83 12.33
C TYR A 170 -12.36 -5.42 12.16
N ASP A 171 -11.58 -5.52 13.24
CA ASP A 171 -10.19 -5.98 13.15
C ASP A 171 -10.04 -7.51 13.21
N GLY A 172 -11.04 -8.21 13.75
CA GLY A 172 -10.99 -9.65 13.99
C GLY A 172 -11.69 -10.51 12.94
N HIS A 173 -12.49 -9.92 12.06
CA HIS A 173 -13.22 -10.67 11.05
C HIS A 173 -12.28 -11.28 10.01
N ARG A 174 -12.49 -12.56 9.70
CA ARG A 174 -11.68 -13.33 8.76
C ARG A 174 -12.57 -14.26 7.93
N HIS A 175 -12.20 -14.50 6.67
CA HIS A 175 -12.79 -15.57 5.85
C HIS A 175 -11.71 -16.32 5.07
N PRO A 176 -11.97 -17.57 4.66
CA PRO A 176 -11.03 -18.31 3.83
C PRO A 176 -10.94 -17.72 2.43
N VAL A 177 -9.75 -17.79 1.85
CA VAL A 177 -9.51 -17.57 0.43
C VAL A 177 -8.66 -18.70 -0.12
N LYS A 178 -9.03 -19.19 -1.29
CA LYS A 178 -8.27 -20.18 -2.03
C LYS A 178 -7.21 -19.50 -2.88
N VAL A 179 -5.95 -19.83 -2.64
CA VAL A 179 -4.79 -19.33 -3.37
C VAL A 179 -4.62 -20.12 -4.66
N VAL A 180 -4.33 -19.41 -5.75
CA VAL A 180 -4.08 -19.98 -7.07
C VAL A 180 -2.61 -20.38 -7.16
N GLU A 181 -2.36 -21.65 -7.49
CA GLU A 181 -1.01 -22.21 -7.66
C GLU A 181 -0.17 -21.45 -8.70
N ASN A 182 1.15 -21.46 -8.53
CA ASN A 182 2.12 -20.84 -9.43
C ASN A 182 1.96 -19.32 -9.58
N THR A 183 1.37 -18.67 -8.59
CA THR A 183 1.27 -17.20 -8.51
C THR A 183 2.24 -16.63 -7.47
N PRO A 184 2.49 -15.31 -7.47
CA PRO A 184 3.25 -14.67 -6.39
C PRO A 184 2.72 -15.01 -4.99
N LEU A 185 1.40 -14.98 -4.82
CA LEU A 185 0.75 -15.22 -3.53
C LEU A 185 0.97 -16.65 -3.04
N ASP A 186 0.89 -17.65 -3.93
CA ASP A 186 1.23 -19.05 -3.64
C ASP A 186 2.66 -19.17 -3.11
N GLN A 187 3.63 -18.53 -3.76
CA GLN A 187 5.03 -18.55 -3.30
C GLN A 187 5.21 -17.89 -1.92
N TRP A 188 4.48 -16.81 -1.63
CA TRP A 188 4.58 -16.10 -0.36
C TRP A 188 4.00 -16.87 0.81
N PHE A 189 2.91 -17.60 0.58
CA PHE A 189 2.19 -18.35 1.59
C PHE A 189 2.48 -19.85 1.57
N LYS A 190 3.43 -20.32 0.76
CA LYS A 190 3.74 -21.74 0.56
C LYS A 190 3.86 -22.54 1.86
N ASP A 191 4.53 -22.01 2.87
CA ASP A 191 4.74 -22.70 4.16
C ASP A 191 3.49 -22.65 5.08
N SER A 192 2.45 -21.92 4.68
CA SER A 192 1.17 -21.76 5.37
C SER A 192 0.00 -22.42 4.65
N LEU A 193 0.21 -22.94 3.43
CA LEU A 193 -0.80 -23.62 2.64
C LEU A 193 -0.78 -25.13 2.96
N GLU A 194 -1.94 -25.68 3.31
CA GLU A 194 -2.13 -27.13 3.40
C GLU A 194 -2.32 -27.71 1.99
N ASP A 195 -1.54 -28.72 1.62
CA ASP A 195 -1.43 -29.30 0.26
C ASP A 195 -2.78 -29.65 -0.39
N GLU A 196 -3.81 -29.99 0.40
CA GLU A 196 -5.12 -30.40 -0.15
C GLU A 196 -6.10 -29.24 -0.37
N LYS A 197 -5.96 -28.12 0.36
CA LYS A 197 -6.95 -27.03 0.35
C LYS A 197 -6.47 -25.78 -0.35
N MET A 198 -5.17 -25.48 -0.27
CA MET A 198 -4.60 -24.23 -0.78
C MET A 198 -5.34 -22.99 -0.26
N GLU A 199 -5.68 -22.99 1.04
CA GLU A 199 -6.46 -21.92 1.67
C GLU A 199 -5.67 -21.21 2.77
N ILE A 200 -5.93 -19.91 2.92
CA ILE A 200 -5.52 -19.09 4.06
C ILE A 200 -6.72 -18.29 4.57
N LEU A 201 -6.73 -17.92 5.85
CA LEU A 201 -7.73 -16.99 6.39
C LEU A 201 -7.21 -15.56 6.23
N VAL A 202 -7.99 -14.69 5.61
CA VAL A 202 -7.63 -13.27 5.42
C VAL A 202 -8.62 -12.37 6.14
N ASN A 203 -8.16 -11.17 6.51
CA ASN A 203 -9.04 -10.12 7.03
C ASN A 203 -9.87 -9.49 5.92
N SER A 204 -11.05 -8.99 6.29
CA SER A 204 -12.00 -8.49 5.32
C SER A 204 -12.80 -7.33 5.89
N TYR A 205 -12.72 -6.21 5.19
CA TYR A 205 -13.47 -5.00 5.46
C TYR A 205 -13.70 -4.26 4.14
N HIS A 206 -14.55 -4.84 3.29
CA HIS A 206 -14.92 -4.24 2.01
C HIS A 206 -16.32 -4.70 1.60
N HIS A 207 -17.15 -3.76 1.17
CA HIS A 207 -18.44 -4.07 0.57
C HIS A 207 -18.42 -3.96 -0.97
N GLN A 208 -17.41 -3.30 -1.54
CA GLN A 208 -17.09 -3.34 -2.97
C GLN A 208 -15.97 -4.35 -3.26
N GLY A 209 -15.92 -4.84 -4.50
CA GLY A 209 -14.88 -5.75 -4.96
C GLY A 209 -14.87 -5.94 -6.47
N VAL A 210 -13.87 -6.64 -7.00
CA VAL A 210 -13.73 -6.84 -8.45
C VAL A 210 -14.87 -7.71 -9.01
N LYS A 211 -15.63 -7.16 -9.96
CA LYS A 211 -16.69 -7.87 -10.70
C LYS A 211 -16.21 -8.45 -12.00
N ARG A 212 -15.55 -7.61 -12.80
CA ARG A 212 -14.84 -8.05 -14.00
C ARG A 212 -13.39 -7.62 -13.88
N LEU A 213 -12.51 -8.60 -13.79
CA LEU A 213 -11.07 -8.35 -13.83
C LEU A 213 -10.68 -7.84 -15.22
N ALA A 214 -9.83 -6.83 -15.28
CA ALA A 214 -9.26 -6.35 -16.52
C ALA A 214 -8.42 -7.45 -17.20
N GLN A 215 -8.46 -7.53 -18.54
CA GLN A 215 -7.80 -8.60 -19.31
C GLN A 215 -6.29 -8.70 -19.10
N ARG A 216 -5.66 -7.60 -18.64
CA ARG A 216 -4.23 -7.51 -18.35
C ARG A 216 -3.80 -8.33 -17.14
N PHE A 217 -4.72 -8.68 -16.23
CA PHE A 217 -4.38 -9.27 -14.95
C PHE A 217 -4.74 -10.75 -14.83
N VAL A 218 -3.98 -11.46 -14.00
CA VAL A 218 -4.22 -12.85 -13.62
C VAL A 218 -4.60 -12.89 -12.14
N PRO A 219 -5.69 -13.59 -11.76
CA PRO A 219 -6.08 -13.72 -10.35
C PRO A 219 -5.10 -14.61 -9.57
N MET A 220 -4.93 -14.31 -8.29
CA MET A 220 -4.06 -15.03 -7.35
C MET A 220 -4.82 -15.67 -6.19
N ALA A 221 -6.02 -15.19 -5.87
CA ALA A 221 -6.85 -15.75 -4.83
C ALA A 221 -8.34 -15.50 -5.09
N PHE A 222 -9.18 -16.40 -4.59
CA PHE A 222 -10.63 -16.30 -4.62
C PHE A 222 -11.24 -16.58 -3.25
N ALA A 223 -12.23 -15.80 -2.84
CA ALA A 223 -13.12 -16.16 -1.74
C ALA A 223 -14.08 -17.30 -2.16
N SER A 224 -14.74 -17.94 -1.18
CA SER A 224 -15.65 -19.07 -1.44
C SER A 224 -16.87 -18.71 -2.30
N ASP A 225 -17.26 -17.42 -2.35
CA ASP A 225 -18.32 -16.91 -3.22
C ASP A 225 -17.81 -16.53 -4.63
N GLY A 226 -16.54 -16.79 -4.93
CA GLY A 226 -15.90 -16.53 -6.21
C GLY A 226 -15.38 -15.10 -6.38
N LEU A 227 -15.46 -14.24 -5.34
CA LEU A 227 -14.86 -12.91 -5.39
C LEU A 227 -13.34 -13.01 -5.54
N ILE A 228 -12.74 -12.18 -6.41
CA ILE A 228 -11.28 -12.10 -6.57
C ILE A 228 -10.69 -11.33 -5.41
N GLU A 229 -9.74 -11.97 -4.70
CA GLU A 229 -9.10 -11.44 -3.49
C GLU A 229 -7.67 -10.94 -3.72
N GLY A 230 -7.12 -11.24 -4.88
CA GLY A 230 -5.84 -10.72 -5.32
C GLY A 230 -5.60 -11.00 -6.79
N PHE A 231 -4.85 -10.13 -7.45
CA PHE A 231 -4.42 -10.30 -8.84
C PHE A 231 -3.10 -9.57 -9.11
N TYR A 232 -2.44 -9.94 -10.21
CA TYR A 232 -1.19 -9.32 -10.64
C TYR A 232 -1.08 -9.25 -12.16
N ASP A 233 -0.17 -8.39 -12.64
CA ASP A 233 0.23 -8.34 -14.05
C ASP A 233 1.39 -9.33 -14.29
N PRO A 234 1.18 -10.42 -15.04
CA PRO A 234 2.23 -11.41 -15.29
C PRO A 234 3.39 -10.85 -16.15
N ASP A 235 3.14 -9.87 -17.00
CA ASP A 235 4.16 -9.25 -17.87
C ASP A 235 4.97 -8.17 -17.12
N ALA A 236 4.42 -7.66 -16.02
CA ALA A 236 5.03 -6.65 -15.15
C ALA A 236 5.33 -7.18 -13.74
N TYR A 237 5.63 -8.48 -13.59
CA TYR A 237 6.06 -9.06 -12.32
C TYR A 237 7.46 -9.68 -12.42
N ASN A 238 8.45 -8.92 -11.93
CA ASN A 238 9.80 -9.37 -11.62
C ASN A 238 10.44 -8.35 -10.66
N PRO A 239 10.33 -8.57 -9.33
CA PRO A 239 10.83 -7.64 -8.34
C PRO A 239 12.32 -7.30 -8.48
N GLU A 240 13.15 -8.25 -8.95
CA GLU A 240 14.59 -8.03 -9.14
C GLU A 240 14.88 -7.05 -10.30
N GLU A 241 13.98 -6.94 -11.27
CA GLU A 241 14.09 -6.05 -12.43
C GLU A 241 13.32 -4.73 -12.26
N GLY A 242 12.73 -4.52 -11.09
CA GLY A 242 11.92 -3.34 -10.79
C GLY A 242 10.54 -3.36 -11.43
N LYS A 243 9.97 -4.55 -11.66
CA LYS A 243 8.62 -4.73 -12.16
C LYS A 243 7.74 -5.33 -11.07
N PHE A 244 6.68 -4.64 -10.69
CA PHE A 244 5.72 -5.12 -9.69
C PHE A 244 4.41 -4.38 -9.89
N ILE A 245 3.38 -5.00 -10.47
CA ILE A 245 2.04 -4.41 -10.58
C ILE A 245 1.03 -5.44 -10.05
N MET A 246 0.39 -5.10 -8.94
CA MET A 246 -0.45 -6.03 -8.19
C MET A 246 -1.55 -5.30 -7.41
N GLY A 247 -2.67 -6.00 -7.22
CA GLY A 247 -3.73 -5.63 -6.27
C GLY A 247 -4.05 -6.78 -5.31
N LEU A 248 -4.25 -6.47 -4.03
CA LEU A 248 -4.81 -7.36 -3.01
C LEU A 248 -6.04 -6.71 -2.40
N GLN A 249 -7.12 -7.47 -2.22
CA GLN A 249 -8.39 -6.95 -1.69
C GLN A 249 -8.40 -6.97 -0.14
N PHE A 250 -7.84 -8.02 0.46
CA PHE A 250 -7.55 -8.08 1.89
C PHE A 250 -6.36 -7.21 2.30
N HIS A 251 -6.11 -7.11 3.61
CA HIS A 251 -5.14 -6.22 4.25
C HIS A 251 -3.99 -6.99 4.92
N PRO A 252 -2.97 -7.44 4.16
CA PRO A 252 -1.86 -8.19 4.73
C PRO A 252 -1.07 -7.42 5.80
N GLU A 253 -1.10 -6.09 5.79
CA GLU A 253 -0.44 -5.26 6.81
C GLU A 253 -1.12 -5.33 8.19
N ARG A 254 -2.38 -5.77 8.24
CA ARG A 254 -3.21 -5.88 9.46
C ARG A 254 -3.46 -7.33 9.89
N MET A 255 -2.95 -8.31 9.14
CA MET A 255 -3.07 -9.73 9.51
C MET A 255 -2.05 -10.05 10.59
N ARG A 256 -2.34 -9.63 11.82
CA ARG A 256 -1.45 -9.73 12.99
C ARG A 256 -2.17 -10.43 14.13
N LYS A 257 -1.38 -11.13 14.94
CA LYS A 257 -1.86 -11.75 16.16
C LYS A 257 -2.37 -10.68 17.13
N PRO A 258 -3.43 -10.96 17.91
CA PRO A 258 -3.95 -10.02 18.90
C PRO A 258 -2.86 -9.50 19.84
N ASP A 259 -2.87 -8.18 20.09
CA ASP A 259 -1.94 -7.48 20.99
C ASP A 259 -0.44 -7.68 20.66
N SER A 260 -0.11 -7.94 19.38
CA SER A 260 1.26 -8.22 18.92
C SER A 260 1.53 -7.65 17.53
N ASP A 261 2.79 -7.33 17.25
CA ASP A 261 3.27 -6.99 15.90
C ASP A 261 3.62 -8.22 15.05
N GLU A 262 3.45 -9.42 15.59
CA GLU A 262 3.67 -10.67 14.85
C GLU A 262 2.53 -10.91 13.85
N PHE A 263 2.88 -11.16 12.59
CA PHE A 263 1.91 -11.51 11.56
C PHE A 263 1.24 -12.87 11.80
N ASP A 264 0.00 -13.02 11.33
CA ASP A 264 -0.75 -14.28 11.34
C ASP A 264 -0.01 -15.37 10.56
N TYR A 265 0.64 -14.99 9.45
CA TYR A 265 1.43 -15.86 8.59
C TYR A 265 2.80 -15.25 8.25
N PRO A 266 3.84 -16.07 8.08
CA PRO A 266 5.13 -15.61 7.53
C PRO A 266 5.04 -14.95 6.15
N GLY A 267 3.99 -15.26 5.38
CA GLY A 267 3.72 -14.72 4.05
C GLY A 267 3.17 -13.29 4.02
N CYS A 268 2.48 -12.83 5.06
CA CYS A 268 1.89 -11.49 5.14
C CYS A 268 2.84 -10.33 4.75
N PRO A 269 4.10 -10.27 5.23
CA PRO A 269 5.01 -9.17 4.88
C PRO A 269 5.50 -9.17 3.42
N PHE A 270 5.33 -10.27 2.67
CA PHE A 270 5.97 -10.41 1.35
C PHE A 270 5.45 -9.42 0.31
N ALA A 271 4.18 -9.03 0.37
CA ALA A 271 3.63 -8.02 -0.55
C ALA A 271 4.44 -6.71 -0.47
N TYR A 272 4.73 -6.23 0.75
CA TYR A 272 5.52 -5.01 0.97
C TYR A 272 7.01 -5.23 0.72
N LYS A 273 7.54 -6.41 1.08
CA LYS A 273 8.96 -6.74 0.90
C LYS A 273 9.34 -6.83 -0.58
N GLU A 274 8.58 -7.57 -1.38
CA GLU A 274 8.82 -7.71 -2.82
C GLU A 274 8.48 -6.40 -3.56
N PHE A 275 7.46 -5.65 -3.11
CA PHE A 275 7.21 -4.30 -3.62
C PHE A 275 8.40 -3.37 -3.38
N ALA A 276 8.89 -3.24 -2.15
CA ALA A 276 10.03 -2.36 -1.83
C ALA A 276 11.30 -2.77 -2.59
N LYS A 277 11.53 -4.08 -2.75
CA LYS A 277 12.60 -4.62 -3.58
C LYS A 277 12.47 -4.17 -5.05
N ALA A 278 11.27 -4.24 -5.63
CA ALA A 278 11.00 -3.73 -6.96
C ALA A 278 11.23 -2.21 -7.06
N VAL A 279 10.79 -1.43 -6.08
CA VAL A 279 11.03 0.02 -6.01
C VAL A 279 12.53 0.34 -6.02
N ILE A 280 13.33 -0.38 -5.22
CA ILE A 280 14.78 -0.23 -5.17
C ILE A 280 15.43 -0.59 -6.51
N ALA A 281 15.01 -1.70 -7.14
CA ALA A 281 15.52 -2.12 -8.44
C ALA A 281 15.16 -1.11 -9.54
N TYR A 282 13.93 -0.59 -9.54
CA TYR A 282 13.47 0.45 -10.46
C TYR A 282 14.28 1.75 -10.31
N GLN A 283 14.53 2.20 -9.08
CA GLN A 283 15.39 3.36 -8.79
C GLN A 283 16.81 3.18 -9.32
N LYS A 284 17.42 2.01 -9.11
CA LYS A 284 18.76 1.70 -9.66
C LYS A 284 18.77 1.74 -11.18
N LYS A 285 17.72 1.22 -11.83
CA LYS A 285 17.57 1.24 -13.28
C LYS A 285 17.49 2.66 -13.82
N LEU A 286 16.66 3.51 -13.21
CA LEU A 286 16.58 4.94 -13.59
C LEU A 286 17.92 5.66 -13.42
N ASN A 287 18.60 5.43 -12.29
CA ASN A 287 19.93 6.01 -12.03
C ASN A 287 21.03 5.48 -12.98
N GLY A 288 20.88 4.26 -13.49
CA GLY A 288 21.75 3.70 -14.52
C GLY A 288 21.54 4.34 -15.89
N LEU A 289 20.29 4.72 -16.21
CA LEU A 289 19.94 5.37 -17.48
C LEU A 289 20.34 6.85 -17.52
N THR A 290 20.42 7.53 -16.36
CA THR A 290 20.72 8.96 -16.26
C THR A 290 22.22 9.30 -16.17
N ASN A 291 23.13 8.32 -16.20
CA ASN A 291 24.56 8.55 -15.99
C ASN A 291 25.42 8.65 -17.28
N VAL A 292 25.60 9.88 -17.77
CA VAL A 292 26.93 10.37 -18.16
C VAL A 292 27.66 10.83 -16.88
N LYS A 293 28.82 10.20 -16.63
CA LYS A 293 29.86 10.44 -15.59
C LYS A 293 29.63 9.91 -14.16
N LYS A 294 30.29 8.75 -13.95
CA LYS A 294 30.75 8.13 -12.69
C LYS A 294 29.63 7.82 -11.68
N SER A 295 29.38 6.53 -11.54
CA SER A 295 29.07 5.89 -10.26
C SER A 295 29.72 6.67 -9.10
N LEU A 296 28.91 7.44 -8.39
CA LEU A 296 29.23 7.88 -7.05
C LEU A 296 29.14 6.62 -6.21
N LYS A 297 30.29 5.97 -5.98
CA LYS A 297 30.43 5.07 -4.84
C LYS A 297 30.02 5.88 -3.62
N LEU A 298 28.99 5.43 -2.90
CA LEU A 298 28.74 5.92 -1.56
C LEU A 298 30.06 5.77 -0.80
N ASP A 299 30.62 6.91 -0.41
CA ASP A 299 31.73 6.97 0.53
C ASP A 299 31.33 6.12 1.76
N GLN A 300 32.30 5.45 2.38
CA GLN A 300 32.10 4.69 3.61
C GLN A 300 31.35 5.51 4.68
N GLU A 301 31.54 6.83 4.72
CA GLU A 301 30.76 7.78 5.52
C GLU A 301 29.26 7.74 5.25
N MET A 302 28.87 7.76 3.97
CA MET A 302 27.45 7.79 3.57
C MET A 302 26.78 6.42 3.73
N GLU A 303 27.52 5.33 3.49
CA GLU A 303 27.01 3.98 3.78
C GLU A 303 26.86 3.77 5.30
N LYS A 304 27.75 4.36 6.10
CA LYS A 304 27.64 4.38 7.56
C LYS A 304 26.44 5.21 8.00
N LYS A 305 26.22 6.40 7.42
CA LYS A 305 25.04 7.25 7.67
C LYS A 305 23.72 6.57 7.29
N ARG A 306 23.66 5.89 6.14
CA ARG A 306 22.50 5.08 5.73
C ARG A 306 22.21 3.96 6.73
N LYS A 307 23.23 3.21 7.15
CA LYS A 307 23.09 2.16 8.17
C LYS A 307 22.66 2.71 9.52
N ILE A 308 23.16 3.89 9.91
CA ILE A 308 22.75 4.59 11.12
C ILE A 308 21.27 4.97 11.03
N ILE A 309 20.81 5.60 9.94
CA ILE A 309 19.40 5.98 9.76
C ILE A 309 18.46 4.76 9.87
N VAL A 310 18.76 3.69 9.13
CA VAL A 310 17.96 2.45 9.18
C VAL A 310 17.96 1.84 10.59
N ARG A 311 19.12 1.86 11.27
CA ARG A 311 19.24 1.38 12.65
C ARG A 311 18.50 2.27 13.65
N SER A 312 18.50 3.58 13.47
CA SER A 312 17.79 4.55 14.32
C SER A 312 16.28 4.40 14.20
N PHE A 313 15.74 4.16 13.00
CA PHE A 313 14.32 3.83 12.82
C PHE A 313 13.96 2.50 13.49
N SER A 314 14.81 1.48 13.35
CA SER A 314 14.65 0.19 14.04
C SER A 314 14.74 0.32 15.58
N LEU A 315 15.58 1.22 16.09
CA LEU A 315 15.74 1.47 17.52
C LEU A 315 14.58 2.29 18.10
N ALA A 316 14.12 3.33 17.38
CA ALA A 316 12.94 4.12 17.75
C ALA A 316 11.70 3.23 17.84
N ARG A 317 11.55 2.30 16.89
CA ARG A 317 10.53 1.25 16.92
C ARG A 317 10.64 0.37 18.17
N ASN A 318 11.83 -0.16 18.47
CA ASN A 318 12.05 -0.98 19.67
C ASN A 318 11.77 -0.23 20.99
N ILE A 319 12.11 1.06 21.07
CA ILE A 319 11.86 1.89 22.26
C ILE A 319 10.35 2.12 22.44
N TYR A 320 9.62 2.32 21.34
CA TYR A 320 8.18 2.47 21.35
C TYR A 320 7.48 1.17 21.79
N GLU A 321 7.94 0.02 21.29
CA GLU A 321 7.37 -1.31 21.59
C GLU A 321 7.64 -1.80 23.03
N HIS A 322 8.80 -1.47 23.63
CA HIS A 322 9.24 -2.12 24.88
C HIS A 322 9.46 -1.18 26.08
N GLY A 323 9.31 0.14 25.92
CA GLY A 323 9.58 1.12 26.97
C GLY A 323 11.07 1.24 27.35
N ILE A 324 11.42 2.30 28.09
CA ILE A 324 12.81 2.60 28.45
C ILE A 324 13.25 1.67 29.59
N ASN A 325 14.05 0.65 29.28
CA ASN A 325 14.78 -0.14 30.29
C ASN A 325 16.10 0.57 30.69
N SER A 326 16.40 0.56 31.99
CA SER A 326 17.45 1.37 32.63
C SER A 326 18.91 1.02 32.28
N SER A 327 19.15 0.04 31.40
CA SER A 327 20.49 -0.32 30.92
C SER A 327 20.95 0.47 29.69
N LYS A 328 20.15 1.45 29.22
CA LYS A 328 20.33 2.18 27.96
C LYS A 328 20.89 3.60 28.10
N GLU A 329 21.55 3.94 29.20
CA GLU A 329 22.21 5.26 29.34
C GLU A 329 23.26 5.52 28.25
N SER A 330 24.00 4.50 27.81
CA SER A 330 24.95 4.62 26.69
C SER A 330 24.27 4.73 25.32
N GLU A 331 22.98 4.39 25.20
CA GLU A 331 22.21 4.52 23.95
C GLU A 331 21.52 5.89 23.84
N LEU A 332 21.25 6.52 24.99
CA LEU A 332 20.83 7.93 25.08
C LEU A 332 21.96 8.88 24.65
N GLU A 333 23.23 8.53 24.93
CA GLU A 333 24.40 9.26 24.41
C GLU A 333 24.46 9.25 22.87
N VAL A 334 24.11 8.15 22.21
CA VAL A 334 24.10 8.06 20.74
C VAL A 334 22.95 8.88 20.12
N GLY A 335 21.80 8.94 20.82
CA GLY A 335 20.69 9.84 20.46
C GLY A 335 21.01 11.33 20.70
N ALA A 336 21.80 11.63 21.73
CA ALA A 336 22.32 12.95 22.01
C ALA A 336 23.39 13.37 20.97
N GLU A 337 24.28 12.47 20.56
CA GLU A 337 25.24 12.69 19.46
C GLU A 337 24.49 12.97 18.14
N PHE A 338 23.36 12.30 17.87
CA PHE A 338 22.52 12.59 16.70
C PHE A 338 21.92 14.00 16.73
N LEU A 339 21.45 14.46 17.91
CA LEU A 339 20.95 15.82 18.11
C LEU A 339 22.08 16.86 18.04
N GLU A 340 23.27 16.55 18.56
CA GLU A 340 24.46 17.41 18.48
C GLU A 340 24.94 17.55 17.03
N VAL A 341 24.98 16.47 16.25
CA VAL A 341 25.33 16.52 14.82
C VAL A 341 24.31 17.33 14.02
N LEU A 342 23.01 17.22 14.33
CA LEU A 342 21.96 18.05 13.73
C LEU A 342 22.09 19.53 14.16
N LEU A 343 22.44 19.80 15.42
CA LEU A 343 22.69 21.16 15.93
C LEU A 343 23.94 21.77 15.30
N GLU A 344 25.03 21.03 15.18
CA GLU A 344 26.27 21.47 14.51
C GLU A 344 26.02 21.77 13.03
N LEU A 345 25.23 20.94 12.33
CA LEU A 345 24.83 21.18 10.95
C LEU A 345 23.92 22.42 10.80
N TYR A 346 23.07 22.68 11.79
CA TYR A 346 22.21 23.86 11.82
C TYR A 346 23.00 25.14 12.12
N LEU A 347 23.91 25.09 13.10
CA LEU A 347 24.80 26.19 13.47
C LEU A 347 25.85 26.51 12.39
N TYR A 348 26.39 25.48 11.73
CA TYR A 348 27.29 25.63 10.57
C TYR A 348 26.59 26.25 9.35
N ARG A 349 25.27 26.04 9.20
CA ARG A 349 24.48 26.73 8.17
C ARG A 349 24.24 28.20 8.52
N ILE A 350 24.03 28.52 9.79
CA ILE A 350 23.82 29.91 10.26
C ILE A 350 25.12 30.74 10.17
N SER A 351 26.28 30.15 10.47
CA SER A 351 27.58 30.85 10.41
C SER A 351 28.10 31.09 8.99
N ASN A 352 27.53 30.44 7.97
CA ASN A 352 27.83 30.66 6.55
C ASN A 352 26.76 31.51 5.83
N LEU A 353 25.83 32.09 6.59
CA LEU A 353 24.78 33.00 6.09
C LEU A 353 25.00 34.47 6.51
N PHE A 354 26.17 34.80 7.10
CA PHE A 354 26.63 36.17 7.36
C PHE A 354 28.07 36.38 6.89
#